data_AF-X1BJU4-F1
#
_entry.id   AF-X1BJU4-F1
#
_cell.length_a   1.000
_cell.length_b   1.000
_cell.length_c   1.000
_cell.angle_alpha   90.00
_cell.angle_beta   90.00
_cell.angle_gamma   90.00
#
_symmetry.space_group_name_H-M   'P 1'
#
loop_
_entity.id
_entity.type
_entity.pdbx_description
1 polymer ?
#
loop_
_entity_poly.entity_id
_entity_poly.type
_entity_poly.pdbx_seq_one_letter_code
_entity_poly.pdbx_strand_id
1 'polypeptide(L)'
;PYRWLEDDNSEATDAWVEEQNKVTFDYLKQIPYHNKIKDRLEEIWNYPKYSSPFKVAGKYYFKKNDGLQNQSVLYTQNDLYGEPEVLLDPNTFCEDGTISLSGTYFSNDGKYMGYSKCMSGSDWNEFFIMDLNTRENLDDHLEWIKFLRELCKFQYLQLVTKHIKDMMSFTLLLKREKLIVCLARQVLESQHC
;
A
#
# COMPACT_ATOMS: atom_id res chain seq x y z
N PRO A 1 -28.51 5.44 23.57
CA PRO A 1 -29.39 5.83 22.43
C PRO A 1 -28.75 5.61 21.05
N TYR A 2 -27.43 5.79 20.90
CA TYR A 2 -26.73 5.70 19.60
C TYR A 2 -26.04 4.36 19.32
N ARG A 3 -26.36 3.30 20.06
CA ARG A 3 -25.71 1.98 19.92
C ARG A 3 -25.87 1.39 18.52
N TRP A 4 -26.97 1.71 17.83
CA TRP A 4 -27.25 1.23 16.48
C TRP A 4 -26.27 1.77 15.42
N LEU A 5 -25.61 2.92 15.69
CA LEU A 5 -24.55 3.46 14.82
C LEU A 5 -23.23 2.66 14.89
N GLU A 6 -23.10 1.69 15.81
CA GLU A 6 -21.93 0.80 15.85
C GLU A 6 -21.98 -0.29 14.76
N ASP A 7 -23.15 -0.52 14.14
CA ASP A 7 -23.28 -1.42 12.99
C ASP A 7 -23.16 -0.62 11.69
N ASP A 8 -21.96 -0.68 11.11
CA ASP A 8 -21.53 -0.01 9.88
C ASP A 8 -22.06 -0.68 8.60
N ASN A 9 -22.71 -1.85 8.71
CA ASN A 9 -23.32 -2.54 7.58
C ASN A 9 -24.86 -2.43 7.58
N SER A 10 -25.44 -1.67 8.52
CA SER A 10 -26.90 -1.52 8.62
C SER A 10 -27.40 -0.41 7.71
N GLU A 11 -28.52 -0.67 7.02
CA GLU A 11 -29.22 0.33 6.18
C GLU A 11 -29.57 1.61 6.97
N ALA A 12 -29.83 1.47 8.28
CA ALA A 12 -30.11 2.60 9.16
C ALA A 12 -28.89 3.53 9.32
N THR A 13 -27.70 2.96 9.53
CA THR A 13 -26.45 3.73 9.63
C THR A 13 -26.10 4.39 8.30
N ASP A 14 -26.24 3.66 7.18
CA ASP A 14 -26.00 4.21 5.84
C ASP A 14 -26.90 5.41 5.53
N ALA A 15 -28.21 5.27 5.75
CA ALA A 15 -29.17 6.35 5.55
C ALA A 15 -28.87 7.55 6.46
N TRP A 16 -28.46 7.30 7.70
CA TRP A 16 -28.07 8.37 8.62
C TRP A 16 -26.82 9.12 8.14
N VAL A 17 -25.79 8.41 7.66
CA VAL A 17 -24.57 9.01 7.08
C VAL A 17 -24.92 9.86 5.85
N GLU A 18 -25.81 9.37 4.98
CA GLU A 18 -26.26 10.13 3.81
C GLU A 18 -26.93 11.45 4.21
N GLU A 19 -27.82 11.42 5.20
CA GLU A 19 -28.49 12.63 5.70
C GLU A 19 -27.52 13.60 6.39
N GLN A 20 -26.55 13.10 7.15
CA GLN A 20 -25.50 13.96 7.73
C GLN A 20 -24.63 14.62 6.65
N ASN A 21 -24.28 13.87 5.59
CA ASN A 21 -23.53 14.39 4.45
C ASN A 21 -24.34 15.48 3.72
N LYS A 22 -25.65 15.30 3.51
CA LYS A 22 -26.52 16.32 2.90
C LYS A 22 -26.49 17.63 3.70
N VAL A 23 -26.75 17.57 4.99
CA VAL A 23 -26.71 18.75 5.89
C VAL A 23 -25.35 19.45 5.81
N THR A 24 -24.26 18.67 5.84
CA THR A 24 -22.90 19.20 5.78
C THR A 24 -22.60 19.88 4.45
N PHE A 25 -22.84 19.20 3.32
CA PHE A 25 -22.55 19.77 2.01
C PHE A 25 -23.44 20.96 1.68
N ASP A 26 -24.70 20.96 2.12
CA ASP A 26 -25.59 22.11 1.93
C ASP A 26 -25.16 23.32 2.75
N TYR A 27 -24.59 23.11 3.93
CA TYR A 27 -23.95 24.18 4.69
C TYR A 27 -22.67 24.68 4.01
N LEU A 28 -21.78 23.78 3.59
CA LEU A 28 -20.51 24.14 2.94
C LEU A 28 -20.71 24.90 1.62
N LYS A 29 -21.74 24.56 0.83
CA LYS A 29 -22.11 25.26 -0.41
C LYS A 29 -22.48 26.73 -0.20
N GLN A 30 -22.94 27.10 1.00
CA GLN A 30 -23.29 28.49 1.32
C GLN A 30 -22.07 29.37 1.55
N ILE A 31 -20.89 28.78 1.74
CA ILE A 31 -19.65 29.51 2.04
C ILE A 31 -19.10 30.12 0.74
N PRO A 32 -19.11 31.46 0.57
CA PRO A 32 -18.86 32.12 -0.72
C PRO A 32 -17.41 32.00 -1.21
N TYR A 33 -16.48 31.57 -0.36
CA TYR A 33 -15.06 31.40 -0.67
C TYR A 33 -14.62 29.93 -0.71
N HIS A 34 -15.52 28.96 -0.56
CA HIS A 34 -15.18 27.53 -0.61
C HIS A 34 -14.44 27.16 -1.90
N ASN A 35 -15.00 27.53 -3.06
CA ASN A 35 -14.37 27.23 -4.36
C ASN A 35 -13.06 28.00 -4.54
N LYS A 36 -12.97 29.25 -4.07
CA LYS A 36 -11.71 30.01 -4.13
C LYS A 36 -10.57 29.32 -3.36
N ILE A 37 -10.88 28.72 -2.22
CA ILE A 37 -9.90 27.94 -1.44
C ILE A 37 -9.52 26.67 -2.19
N LYS A 38 -10.51 25.93 -2.70
CA LYS A 38 -10.27 24.71 -3.50
C LYS A 38 -9.36 25.00 -4.69
N ASP A 39 -9.70 26.00 -5.49
CA ASP A 39 -8.94 26.38 -6.69
C ASP A 39 -7.52 26.81 -6.32
N ARG A 40 -7.35 27.58 -5.24
CA ARG A 40 -6.03 27.98 -4.77
C ARG A 40 -5.20 26.79 -4.29
N LEU A 41 -5.82 25.82 -3.60
CA LEU A 41 -5.15 24.59 -3.18
C LEU A 41 -4.73 23.76 -4.40
N GLU A 42 -5.59 23.63 -5.40
CA GLU A 42 -5.27 22.91 -6.64
C GLU A 42 -4.08 23.55 -7.38
N GLU A 43 -4.08 24.88 -7.50
CA GLU A 43 -2.99 25.64 -8.13
C GLU A 43 -1.64 25.40 -7.44
N ILE A 44 -1.59 25.48 -6.10
CA ILE A 44 -0.33 25.27 -5.37
C ILE A 44 0.07 23.80 -5.29
N TRP A 45 -0.87 22.87 -5.49
CA TRP A 45 -0.59 21.44 -5.46
C TRP A 45 -0.11 20.92 -6.82
N ASN A 46 -0.51 21.58 -7.92
CA ASN A 46 -0.22 21.17 -9.29
C ASN A 46 1.20 21.54 -9.74
N TYR A 47 2.18 20.79 -9.25
CA TYR A 47 3.56 20.86 -9.71
C TYR A 47 4.22 19.47 -9.68
N PRO A 48 5.22 19.22 -10.56
CA PRO A 48 5.94 17.95 -10.57
C PRO A 48 6.67 17.70 -9.24
N LYS A 49 6.43 16.53 -8.64
CA LYS A 49 7.05 16.10 -7.38
C LYS A 49 7.89 14.86 -7.62
N TYR A 50 9.07 14.82 -7.02
CA TYR A 50 10.00 13.69 -7.08
C TYR A 50 10.39 13.26 -5.67
N SER A 51 10.44 11.95 -5.42
CA SER A 51 11.08 11.43 -4.22
C SER A 51 12.60 11.43 -4.38
N SER A 52 13.32 11.34 -3.26
CA SER A 52 14.75 11.00 -3.31
C SER A 52 14.92 9.62 -3.98
N PRO A 53 15.83 9.48 -4.97
CA PRO A 53 16.09 8.20 -5.58
C PRO A 53 16.85 7.27 -4.63
N PHE A 54 16.58 5.97 -4.72
CA PHE A 54 17.31 4.93 -4.00
C PHE A 54 17.83 3.88 -4.98
N LYS A 55 18.93 3.19 -4.62
CA LYS A 55 19.60 2.22 -5.49
C LYS A 55 19.42 0.79 -4.98
N VAL A 56 19.05 -0.12 -5.86
CA VAL A 56 18.98 -1.57 -5.57
C VAL A 56 19.59 -2.34 -6.73
N ALA A 57 20.51 -3.27 -6.44
CA ALA A 57 21.12 -4.17 -7.43
C ALA A 57 21.62 -3.48 -8.72
N GLY A 58 22.15 -2.27 -8.61
CA GLY A 58 22.68 -1.51 -9.75
C GLY A 58 21.71 -0.53 -10.42
N LYS A 59 20.39 -0.66 -10.20
CA LYS A 59 19.35 0.25 -10.75
C LYS A 59 18.90 1.29 -9.74
N TYR A 60 18.38 2.41 -10.23
CA TYR A 60 17.81 3.48 -9.42
C TYR A 60 16.30 3.49 -9.53
N TYR A 61 15.64 3.78 -8.40
CA TYR A 61 14.20 3.83 -8.29
C TYR A 61 13.78 5.13 -7.61
N PHE A 62 12.68 5.70 -8.05
CA PHE A 62 12.11 6.91 -7.46
C PHE A 62 10.63 7.02 -7.78
N LYS A 63 9.90 7.79 -6.97
CA LYS A 63 8.50 8.12 -7.22
C LYS A 63 8.40 9.50 -7.87
N LYS A 64 7.52 9.64 -8.84
CA LYS A 64 7.18 10.91 -9.49
C LYS A 64 5.67 11.09 -9.56
N ASN A 65 5.23 12.33 -9.39
CA ASN A 65 3.86 12.76 -9.58
C ASN A 65 3.88 14.02 -10.45
N ASP A 66 3.04 14.11 -11.48
CA ASP A 66 3.01 15.26 -12.38
C ASP A 66 2.34 16.51 -11.79
N GLY A 67 1.62 16.36 -10.67
CA GLY A 67 0.99 17.43 -9.91
C GLY A 67 -0.29 16.97 -9.24
N LEU A 68 -1.23 16.48 -10.07
CA LEU A 68 -2.61 16.18 -9.69
C LEU A 68 -2.97 14.68 -9.76
N GLN A 69 -2.02 13.81 -10.11
CA GLN A 69 -2.20 12.37 -9.97
C GLN A 69 -2.56 12.00 -8.52
N ASN A 70 -3.55 11.10 -8.36
CA ASN A 70 -4.01 10.61 -7.05
C ASN A 70 -2.88 9.94 -6.26
N GLN A 71 -2.04 9.15 -6.95
CA GLN A 71 -0.91 8.43 -6.37
C GLN A 71 0.35 8.65 -7.20
N SER A 72 1.51 8.77 -6.53
CA SER A 72 2.80 8.88 -7.24
C SER A 72 3.17 7.57 -7.93
N VAL A 73 3.62 7.68 -9.18
CA VAL A 73 4.07 6.56 -10.02
C VAL A 73 5.51 6.19 -9.66
N LEU A 74 5.81 4.89 -9.61
CA LEU A 74 7.15 4.37 -9.35
C LEU A 74 7.90 4.19 -10.68
N TYR A 75 9.09 4.78 -10.76
CA TYR A 75 9.98 4.72 -11.92
C TYR A 75 11.25 3.94 -11.59
N THR A 76 11.88 3.41 -12.64
CA THR A 76 13.21 2.80 -12.63
C THR A 76 14.10 3.43 -13.70
N GLN A 77 15.39 3.53 -13.45
CA GLN A 77 16.39 4.00 -14.41
C GLN A 77 17.72 3.27 -14.20
N ASN A 78 18.48 3.04 -15.28
CA ASN A 78 19.78 2.35 -15.21
C ASN A 78 20.88 3.25 -14.62
N ASP A 79 20.81 4.55 -14.91
CA ASP A 79 21.76 5.57 -14.46
C ASP A 79 21.01 6.74 -13.83
N LEU A 80 21.68 7.51 -12.95
CA LEU A 80 21.04 8.62 -12.23
C LEU A 80 20.48 9.72 -13.16
N TYR A 81 21.04 9.82 -14.37
CA TYR A 81 20.66 10.77 -15.42
C TYR A 81 20.10 10.08 -16.67
N GLY A 82 19.80 8.78 -16.58
CA GLY A 82 19.20 8.03 -17.69
C GLY A 82 17.73 8.36 -17.88
N GLU A 83 17.16 7.92 -19.01
CA GLU A 83 15.73 8.03 -19.25
C GLU A 83 14.94 7.14 -18.27
N PRO A 84 13.97 7.69 -17.52
CA PRO A 84 13.22 6.92 -16.54
C PRO A 84 12.06 6.16 -17.19
N GLU A 85 11.88 4.91 -16.78
CA GLU A 85 10.79 4.05 -17.22
C GLU A 85 9.80 3.81 -16.08
N VAL A 86 8.50 3.79 -16.40
CA VAL A 86 7.46 3.42 -15.42
C VAL A 86 7.64 1.96 -15.04
N LEU A 87 7.79 1.71 -13.74
CA LEU A 87 7.83 0.36 -13.17
C LEU A 87 6.45 -0.07 -12.66
N LEU A 88 5.77 0.80 -11.92
CA LEU A 88 4.47 0.53 -11.34
C LEU A 88 3.66 1.82 -11.22
N ASP A 89 2.46 1.81 -11.79
CA ASP A 89 1.51 2.93 -11.71
C ASP A 89 0.32 2.56 -10.82
N PRO A 90 0.25 3.05 -9.56
CA PRO A 90 -0.86 2.76 -8.66
C PRO A 90 -2.21 3.31 -9.14
N ASN A 91 -2.22 4.32 -10.02
CA ASN A 91 -3.45 4.89 -10.55
C ASN A 91 -4.17 3.93 -11.51
N THR A 92 -3.52 2.83 -11.93
CA THR A 92 -4.11 1.78 -12.76
C THR A 92 -4.77 0.66 -11.93
N PHE A 93 -4.68 0.69 -10.60
CA PHE A 93 -5.20 -0.39 -9.76
C PHE A 93 -6.72 -0.41 -9.67
N CYS A 94 -7.36 0.74 -9.74
CA CYS A 94 -8.81 0.86 -9.75
C CYS A 94 -9.22 2.13 -10.49
N GLU A 95 -10.34 2.09 -11.21
CA GLU A 95 -10.86 3.24 -11.97
C GLU A 95 -11.21 4.43 -11.05
N ASP A 96 -11.69 4.15 -9.83
CA ASP A 96 -12.07 5.18 -8.85
C ASP A 96 -10.89 5.71 -8.00
N GLY A 97 -9.70 5.12 -8.15
CA GLY A 97 -8.50 5.50 -7.39
C GLY A 97 -8.53 5.16 -5.89
N THR A 98 -9.47 4.33 -5.44
CA THR A 98 -9.59 3.95 -4.01
C THR A 98 -8.53 2.95 -3.55
N ILE A 99 -7.86 2.28 -4.50
CA ILE A 99 -6.75 1.36 -4.20
C ILE A 99 -5.43 2.13 -4.28
N SER A 100 -4.69 2.12 -3.17
CA SER A 100 -3.41 2.83 -3.04
C SER A 100 -2.23 1.87 -2.88
N LEU A 101 -1.04 2.32 -3.29
CA LEU A 101 0.21 1.60 -3.06
C LEU A 101 0.75 1.94 -1.66
N SER A 102 0.69 1.00 -0.73
CA SER A 102 1.10 1.22 0.66
C SER A 102 2.59 0.98 0.91
N GLY A 103 3.25 0.15 0.10
CA GLY A 103 4.66 -0.19 0.30
C GLY A 103 5.30 -0.90 -0.90
N THR A 104 6.61 -0.74 -1.03
CA THR A 104 7.43 -1.44 -2.04
C THR A 104 8.72 -1.94 -1.39
N TYR A 105 9.11 -3.16 -1.77
CA TYR A 105 10.20 -3.91 -1.15
C TYR A 105 10.94 -4.67 -2.25
N PHE A 106 12.24 -4.51 -2.32
CA PHE A 106 13.05 -5.12 -3.39
C PHE A 106 13.86 -6.28 -2.87
N SER A 107 14.08 -7.29 -3.70
CA SER A 107 14.97 -8.40 -3.36
C SER A 107 16.42 -7.92 -3.41
N ASN A 108 17.28 -8.51 -2.58
CA ASN A 108 18.70 -8.14 -2.53
C ASN A 108 19.42 -8.35 -3.87
N ASP A 109 18.97 -9.33 -4.66
CA ASP A 109 19.50 -9.63 -5.99
C ASP A 109 18.82 -8.83 -7.12
N GLY A 110 17.83 -7.98 -6.80
CA GLY A 110 17.15 -7.11 -7.75
C GLY A 110 16.27 -7.83 -8.78
N LYS A 111 15.95 -9.11 -8.56
CA LYS A 111 15.08 -9.89 -9.46
C LYS A 111 13.60 -9.70 -9.17
N TYR A 112 13.24 -9.43 -7.91
CA TYR A 112 11.85 -9.36 -7.49
C TYR A 112 11.55 -8.06 -6.76
N MET A 113 10.31 -7.58 -6.91
CA MET A 113 9.75 -6.52 -6.10
C MET A 113 8.46 -7.01 -5.46
N GLY A 114 8.42 -7.04 -4.14
CA GLY A 114 7.18 -7.15 -3.38
C GLY A 114 6.53 -5.77 -3.24
N TYR A 115 5.21 -5.69 -3.39
CA TYR A 115 4.47 -4.45 -3.17
C TYR A 115 3.11 -4.72 -2.55
N SER A 116 2.63 -3.77 -1.75
CA SER A 116 1.38 -3.89 -1.04
C SER A 116 0.33 -2.89 -1.52
N LYS A 117 -0.90 -3.39 -1.70
CA LYS A 117 -2.08 -2.59 -2.03
C LYS A 117 -2.95 -2.45 -0.79
N CYS A 118 -3.50 -1.27 -0.59
CA CYS A 118 -4.48 -0.96 0.45
C CYS A 118 -5.78 -0.50 -0.25
N MET A 119 -6.90 -1.12 0.11
CA MET A 119 -8.22 -0.77 -0.42
C MET A 119 -8.90 0.27 0.47
N SER A 120 -9.33 1.38 -0.13
CA SER A 120 -10.18 2.40 0.49
C SER A 120 -9.67 2.95 1.83
N GLY A 121 -8.35 3.02 2.01
CA GLY A 121 -7.74 3.50 3.25
C GLY A 121 -7.91 2.57 4.46
N SER A 122 -8.35 1.32 4.23
CA SER A 122 -8.41 0.28 5.25
C SER A 122 -7.02 -0.08 5.76
N ASP A 123 -6.92 -0.46 7.03
CA ASP A 123 -5.67 -1.03 7.57
C ASP A 123 -5.31 -2.37 6.91
N TRP A 124 -6.24 -3.02 6.21
CA TRP A 124 -6.00 -4.28 5.51
C TRP A 124 -5.25 -4.06 4.19
N ASN A 125 -4.25 -4.90 3.96
CA ASN A 125 -3.37 -4.90 2.81
C ASN A 125 -3.32 -6.28 2.16
N GLU A 126 -3.13 -6.25 0.86
CA GLU A 126 -2.77 -7.39 0.01
C GLU A 126 -1.33 -7.19 -0.47
N PHE A 127 -0.55 -8.27 -0.56
CA PHE A 127 0.85 -8.22 -0.97
C PHE A 127 1.10 -9.11 -2.18
N PHE A 128 1.73 -8.52 -3.17
CA PHE A 128 2.02 -9.11 -4.47
C PHE A 128 3.54 -9.15 -4.69
N ILE A 129 3.99 -10.11 -5.49
CA ILE A 129 5.39 -10.22 -5.91
C ILE A 129 5.46 -10.07 -7.42
N MET A 130 6.31 -9.16 -7.90
CA MET A 130 6.57 -8.92 -9.32
C MET A 130 7.99 -9.35 -9.69
N ASP A 131 8.15 -10.05 -10.80
CA ASP A 131 9.45 -10.25 -11.44
C ASP A 131 9.87 -8.97 -12.19
N LEU A 132 11.02 -8.42 -11.84
CA LEU A 132 11.51 -7.14 -12.37
C LEU A 132 12.08 -7.24 -13.79
N ASN A 133 12.34 -8.45 -14.28
CA ASN A 133 12.77 -8.66 -15.66
C ASN A 133 11.57 -8.74 -16.61
N THR A 134 10.54 -9.51 -16.24
CA THR A 134 9.34 -9.68 -17.08
C THR A 134 8.30 -8.58 -16.84
N ARG A 135 8.32 -7.93 -15.67
CA ARG A 135 7.28 -7.01 -15.16
C ARG A 135 5.93 -7.67 -14.93
N GLU A 136 5.93 -8.98 -14.72
CA GLU A 136 4.74 -9.76 -14.42
C GLU A 136 4.66 -10.08 -12.93
N ASN A 137 3.44 -10.14 -12.40
CA ASN A 137 3.22 -10.65 -11.05
C ASN A 137 3.36 -12.18 -11.05
N LEU A 138 3.98 -12.71 -10.00
CA LEU A 138 3.97 -14.13 -9.69
C LEU A 138 2.60 -14.53 -9.10
N ASP A 139 2.34 -15.84 -9.07
CA ASP A 139 1.11 -16.39 -8.48
C ASP A 139 1.03 -16.20 -6.95
N ASP A 140 2.16 -15.93 -6.30
CA ASP A 140 2.24 -15.66 -4.87
C ASP A 140 1.51 -14.36 -4.50
N HIS A 141 0.41 -14.51 -3.79
CA HIS A 141 -0.44 -13.43 -3.30
C HIS A 141 -0.76 -13.66 -1.81
N LEU A 142 -0.47 -12.67 -0.98
CA LEU A 142 -0.73 -12.73 0.46
C LEU A 142 -1.83 -11.73 0.84
N GLU A 143 -2.93 -12.28 1.36
CA GLU A 143 -4.07 -11.52 1.84
C GLU A 143 -4.05 -11.40 3.38
N TRP A 144 -4.98 -10.61 3.92
CA TRP A 144 -5.20 -10.49 5.38
C TRP A 144 -4.01 -9.92 6.15
N ILE A 145 -3.27 -8.98 5.53
CA ILE A 145 -2.13 -8.34 6.15
C ILE A 145 -2.55 -6.99 6.73
N LYS A 146 -2.44 -6.81 8.04
CA LYS A 146 -2.76 -5.51 8.68
C LYS A 146 -1.54 -4.60 8.85
N PHE A 147 -0.38 -5.16 9.24
CA PHE A 147 0.83 -4.39 9.51
C PHE A 147 2.06 -4.99 8.83
N LEU A 148 2.62 -4.29 7.84
CA LEU A 148 3.78 -4.73 7.04
C LEU A 148 5.15 -4.21 7.54
N ARG A 149 5.18 -3.22 8.45
CA ARG A 149 6.42 -2.51 8.83
C ARG A 149 7.52 -3.41 9.42
N GLU A 150 7.15 -4.51 10.07
CA GLU A 150 8.10 -5.40 10.75
C GLU A 150 8.63 -6.52 9.85
N LEU A 151 7.85 -6.95 8.84
CA LEU A 151 8.15 -8.16 8.06
C LEU A 151 9.30 -7.99 7.06
N CYS A 152 9.51 -6.79 6.52
CA CYS A 152 10.46 -6.57 5.42
C CYS A 152 11.75 -5.80 5.81
N LYS A 153 11.96 -5.48 7.11
CA LYS A 153 13.19 -4.81 7.57
C LYS A 153 14.38 -5.76 7.77
N PHE A 154 14.12 -7.04 7.93
CA PHE A 154 15.15 -8.06 8.07
C PHE A 154 15.03 -9.03 6.90
N GLN A 155 15.91 -8.95 5.90
CA GLN A 155 16.42 -10.09 5.12
C GLN A 155 15.45 -11.25 4.73
N TYR A 156 14.17 -10.99 4.45
CA TYR A 156 13.19 -12.06 4.19
C TYR A 156 12.84 -12.26 2.71
N LEU A 157 13.22 -11.37 1.79
CA LEU A 157 12.86 -11.55 0.37
C LEU A 157 13.61 -12.71 -0.33
N GLN A 158 14.70 -13.24 0.22
CA GLN A 158 15.33 -14.47 -0.29
C GLN A 158 14.75 -15.76 0.33
N LEU A 159 14.10 -15.67 1.49
CA LEU A 159 13.51 -16.82 2.17
C LEU A 159 12.09 -17.11 1.65
N VAL A 160 11.36 -16.09 1.21
CA VAL A 160 9.98 -16.23 0.72
C VAL A 160 9.92 -17.08 -0.56
N THR A 161 10.83 -16.92 -1.51
CA THR A 161 10.81 -17.77 -2.74
C THR A 161 11.36 -19.19 -2.53
N LYS A 162 12.17 -19.45 -1.50
CA LYS A 162 12.78 -20.78 -1.27
C LYS A 162 12.09 -21.61 -0.17
N HIS A 163 11.41 -21.00 0.79
CA HIS A 163 10.79 -21.68 1.93
C HIS A 163 9.26 -21.55 2.04
N ILE A 164 8.55 -21.00 1.06
CA ILE A 164 7.06 -21.09 1.06
C ILE A 164 6.59 -22.56 1.05
N LYS A 165 7.36 -23.51 0.48
CA LYS A 165 7.01 -24.95 0.58
C LYS A 165 7.17 -25.54 1.99
N ASP A 166 8.11 -25.05 2.79
CA ASP A 166 8.34 -25.58 4.15
C ASP A 166 7.51 -24.86 5.22
N MET A 167 7.15 -23.60 4.99
CA MET A 167 6.25 -22.85 5.86
C MET A 167 4.81 -23.39 5.82
N MET A 168 4.43 -24.12 4.76
CA MET A 168 3.12 -24.78 4.62
C MET A 168 2.88 -25.91 5.64
N SER A 169 3.92 -26.51 6.25
CA SER A 169 3.71 -27.45 7.36
C SER A 169 3.43 -26.74 8.70
N PHE A 170 3.85 -25.49 8.86
CA PHE A 170 3.59 -24.71 10.07
C PHE A 170 2.23 -24.00 10.05
N THR A 171 1.68 -23.70 8.86
CA THR A 171 0.34 -23.11 8.70
C THR A 171 -0.78 -24.07 9.11
N LEU A 172 -0.54 -25.37 9.14
CA LEU A 172 -1.47 -26.35 9.73
C LEU A 172 -1.56 -26.27 11.27
N LEU A 173 -0.54 -25.71 11.94
CA LEU A 173 -0.56 -25.53 13.39
C LEU A 173 -1.28 -24.24 13.84
N LEU A 174 -1.39 -23.23 12.98
CA LEU A 174 -1.95 -21.92 13.30
C LEU A 174 -3.44 -21.74 12.93
N LYS A 175 -4.06 -22.74 12.30
CA LYS A 175 -5.51 -22.75 12.02
C LYS A 175 -6.40 -22.85 13.27
N ARG A 176 -5.84 -22.90 14.49
CA ARG A 176 -6.63 -23.04 15.72
C ARG A 176 -6.72 -21.82 16.64
N GLU A 177 -5.88 -20.79 16.53
CA GLU A 177 -6.02 -19.64 17.44
C GLU A 177 -5.81 -18.30 16.73
N LYS A 178 -6.86 -17.48 16.81
CA LYS A 178 -6.93 -16.10 16.35
C LYS A 178 -5.97 -15.21 17.17
N LEU A 179 -4.69 -15.16 16.85
CA LEU A 179 -3.80 -14.11 17.38
C LEU A 179 -2.57 -13.94 16.48
N ILE A 180 -2.62 -12.96 15.57
CA ILE A 180 -1.41 -12.42 14.92
C ILE A 180 -0.92 -11.26 15.80
N VAL A 181 -0.34 -11.61 16.95
CA VAL A 181 0.57 -10.75 17.73
C VAL A 181 1.51 -11.73 18.45
N CYS A 182 2.84 -11.50 18.39
CA CYS A 182 3.89 -12.06 19.26
C CYS A 182 4.94 -13.09 18.74
N LEU A 183 4.95 -13.59 17.51
CA LEU A 183 5.97 -14.60 17.13
C LEU A 183 7.37 -14.07 16.72
N ALA A 184 7.67 -12.78 16.88
CA ALA A 184 9.03 -12.27 16.66
C ALA A 184 9.97 -12.40 17.87
N ARG A 185 9.45 -12.64 19.09
CA ARG A 185 10.27 -12.70 20.31
C ARG A 185 10.83 -14.09 20.63
N GLN A 186 10.17 -15.16 20.16
CA GLN A 186 10.50 -16.52 20.56
C GLN A 186 11.67 -17.14 19.77
N VAL A 187 12.04 -16.57 18.62
CA VAL A 187 13.18 -17.03 17.79
C VAL A 187 14.50 -16.35 18.19
N LEU A 188 14.45 -15.21 18.88
CA LEU A 188 15.64 -14.49 19.35
C LEU A 188 16.25 -15.09 20.63
N GLU A 189 15.51 -15.90 21.40
CA GLU A 189 16.02 -16.55 22.61
C GLU A 189 16.66 -17.92 22.35
N SER A 190 16.55 -18.48 21.13
CA SER A 190 17.12 -19.79 20.79
C SER A 190 18.46 -19.74 20.04
N GLN A 191 19.10 -18.57 19.90
CA GLN A 191 20.45 -18.43 19.32
C GLN A 191 21.55 -18.06 20.33
N HIS A 192 21.24 -18.16 21.63
CA HIS A 192 22.25 -18.31 22.67
C HIS A 192 22.09 -19.66 23.38
N CYS A 193 22.43 -20.73 22.67
CA CYS A 193 23.05 -21.92 23.23
C CYS A 193 23.83 -22.67 22.15
#